data_AF-A0A2W6CN66-F1
#
_entry.id   AF-A0A2W6CN66-F1
#
_cell.length_a   1.000
_cell.length_b   1.000
_cell.length_c   1.000
_cell.angle_alpha   90.00
_cell.angle_beta   90.00
_cell.angle_gamma   90.00
#
_symmetry.space_group_name_H-M   'P 1'
#
loop_
_entity.id
_entity.type
_entity.pdbx_description
1 polymer ?
#
loop_
_entity_poly.entity_id
_entity_poly.type
_entity_poly.pdbx_seq_one_letter_code
_entity_poly.pdbx_strand_id
1 'polypeptide(L)'
;MTEDSFWLPAQADSSTQPGPHPLLAYGANRSREGLTHKLGAPSPPVAAVHGWLRDFDVVYSAHISPYGAIPATLQHSPGTEVSVHVLHLYDAQLAAIDRAEPNYELATLEGLAIELDGGSRLQTAYAYLSRHGCLSLGGAECALSAIRARRRAFAEHDQEAMLTAVRDRLAPGTGLEDFILGGLADQVVQGHRTAALRADARAFTWAGRRALEH
;
A
#
# COMPACT_ATOMS: atom_id res chain seq x y z
N MET A 1 -7.92 45.69 36.54
CA MET A 1 -9.09 46.04 35.71
C MET A 1 -8.58 46.97 34.63
N THR A 2 -8.44 46.60 33.37
CA THR A 2 -8.92 45.43 32.61
C THR A 2 -7.91 45.16 31.50
N GLU A 3 -7.67 43.89 31.24
CA GLU A 3 -6.99 43.35 30.06
C GLU A 3 -7.71 43.79 28.78
N ASP A 4 -6.95 44.09 27.73
CA ASP A 4 -7.43 43.96 26.35
C ASP A 4 -6.24 43.51 25.48
N SER A 5 -5.93 42.21 25.57
CA SER A 5 -5.14 41.53 24.55
C SER A 5 -6.08 41.19 23.39
N PHE A 6 -5.98 41.97 22.32
CA PHE A 6 -6.62 41.66 21.03
C PHE A 6 -5.97 40.40 20.43
N TRP A 7 -6.60 39.24 20.65
CA TRP A 7 -6.38 38.07 19.81
C TRP A 7 -7.13 38.29 18.49
N LEU A 8 -6.39 38.35 17.38
CA LEU A 8 -6.96 38.03 16.08
C LEU A 8 -7.42 36.57 16.15
N PRO A 9 -8.68 36.21 15.79
CA PRO A 9 -8.98 34.81 15.59
C PRO A 9 -8.05 34.32 14.49
N ALA A 10 -7.17 33.36 14.81
CA ALA A 10 -6.58 32.54 13.77
C ALA A 10 -7.75 31.98 12.97
N GLN A 11 -7.83 32.37 11.70
CA GLN A 11 -8.87 31.90 10.80
C GLN A 11 -8.87 30.38 10.87
N ALA A 12 -10.00 29.81 11.29
CA ALA A 12 -10.28 28.42 11.03
C ALA A 12 -10.36 28.27 9.51
N ASP A 13 -9.26 27.91 8.85
CA ASP A 13 -9.34 27.30 7.52
C ASP A 13 -9.75 25.84 7.72
N SER A 14 -11.03 25.68 8.03
CA SER A 14 -11.71 24.43 8.27
C SER A 14 -12.37 23.93 6.98
N SER A 15 -11.61 23.73 5.91
CA SER A 15 -12.14 22.96 4.78
C SER A 15 -12.18 21.46 5.14
N THR A 16 -13.27 21.08 5.83
CA THR A 16 -13.86 19.73 5.98
C THR A 16 -13.04 18.67 6.76
N GLN A 17 -13.30 18.47 8.05
CA GLN A 17 -12.73 17.35 8.82
C GLN A 17 -13.83 16.50 9.47
N PRO A 18 -14.06 15.27 8.98
CA PRO A 18 -13.89 14.11 9.86
C PRO A 18 -12.69 13.25 9.47
N GLY A 19 -12.28 12.42 10.44
CA GLY A 19 -10.94 11.86 10.58
C GLY A 19 -10.38 12.18 11.98
N PRO A 20 -9.17 11.72 12.32
CA PRO A 20 -8.27 10.99 11.44
C PRO A 20 -8.71 9.53 11.22
N HIS A 21 -8.69 9.10 9.97
CA HIS A 21 -8.87 7.71 9.58
C HIS A 21 -7.53 6.98 9.65
N PRO A 22 -7.45 5.83 10.35
CA PRO A 22 -6.25 5.00 10.35
C PRO A 22 -6.11 4.29 9.01
N LEU A 23 -5.08 4.63 8.22
CA LEU A 23 -4.74 3.97 6.96
C LEU A 23 -3.45 3.14 7.13
N LEU A 24 -3.51 1.86 6.79
CA LEU A 24 -2.34 0.99 6.72
C LEU A 24 -1.42 1.41 5.57
N ALA A 25 -0.17 1.70 5.91
CA ALA A 25 0.92 1.99 4.99
C ALA A 25 1.96 0.87 5.02
N TYR A 26 1.98 0.07 3.95
CA TYR A 26 2.86 -1.07 3.76
C TYR A 26 3.62 -1.06 2.41
N GLY A 27 3.46 0.00 1.61
CA GLY A 27 4.13 0.19 0.33
C GLY A 27 4.68 1.61 0.21
N ALA A 28 4.51 2.26 -0.94
CA ALA A 28 4.98 3.62 -1.20
C ALA A 28 4.46 4.67 -0.19
N ASN A 29 3.30 4.43 0.43
CA ASN A 29 2.73 5.30 1.47
C ASN A 29 3.53 5.27 2.80
N ARG A 30 4.54 4.40 2.94
CA ARG A 30 5.42 4.36 4.11
C ARG A 30 6.58 5.35 4.03
N SER A 31 6.92 5.83 2.83
CA SER A 31 8.06 6.74 2.63
C SER A 31 7.61 8.19 2.70
N ARG A 32 8.46 9.05 3.28
CA ARG A 32 8.20 10.48 3.33
C ARG A 32 8.13 11.06 1.93
N GLU A 33 9.03 10.61 1.05
CA GLU A 33 9.11 11.01 -0.34
C GLU A 33 7.82 10.65 -1.09
N GLY A 34 7.28 9.45 -0.85
CA GLY A 34 6.02 9.00 -1.46
C GLY A 34 4.83 9.82 -1.00
N LEU A 35 4.75 10.13 0.29
CA LEU A 35 3.70 11.00 0.84
C LEU A 35 3.83 12.44 0.36
N THR A 36 5.05 13.00 0.31
CA THR A 36 5.30 14.35 -0.22
C THR A 36 4.95 14.46 -1.69
N HIS A 37 5.21 13.43 -2.49
CA HIS A 37 4.81 13.42 -3.90
C HIS A 37 3.28 13.49 -4.07
N LYS A 38 2.51 12.89 -3.16
CA LYS A 38 1.04 12.84 -3.22
C LYS A 38 0.34 14.03 -2.56
N LEU A 39 0.90 14.51 -1.44
CA LEU A 39 0.27 15.48 -0.56
C LEU A 39 0.96 16.86 -0.54
N GLY A 40 2.17 16.97 -1.10
CA GLY A 40 3.00 18.15 -0.95
C GLY A 40 3.38 18.39 0.52
N ALA A 41 2.99 19.55 1.04
CA ALA A 41 3.14 19.94 2.44
C ALA A 41 1.74 20.03 3.10
N PRO A 42 1.15 18.88 3.52
CA PRO A 42 -0.20 18.86 4.04
C PRO A 42 -0.30 19.62 5.36
N SER A 43 -1.41 20.35 5.54
CA SER A 43 -1.82 20.96 6.81
C SER A 43 -3.23 20.47 7.17
N PRO A 44 -3.44 19.86 8.35
CA PRO A 44 -2.42 19.49 9.34
C PRO A 44 -1.43 18.44 8.80
N PRO A 45 -0.26 18.25 9.44
CA PRO A 45 0.69 17.21 9.03
C PRO A 45 0.11 15.80 9.21
N VAL A 46 0.59 14.85 8.41
CA VAL A 46 0.21 13.44 8.54
C VAL A 46 1.00 12.79 9.68
N ALA A 47 0.30 12.29 10.70
CA ALA A 47 0.92 11.48 11.74
C ALA A 47 1.05 10.03 11.26
N ALA A 48 2.26 9.46 11.35
CA ALA A 48 2.56 8.08 11.02
C ALA A 48 3.09 7.36 12.26
N VAL A 49 2.42 6.29 12.67
CA VAL A 49 2.81 5.48 13.83
C VAL A 49 3.19 4.09 13.35
N HIS A 50 4.41 3.65 13.65
CA HIS A 50 4.85 2.29 13.35
C HIS A 50 4.10 1.27 14.22
N GLY A 51 3.94 0.05 13.71
CA GLY A 51 3.38 -1.06 14.47
C GLY A 51 3.54 -2.40 13.77
N TRP A 52 2.94 -3.43 14.37
CA TRP A 52 2.91 -4.79 13.86
C TRP A 52 1.46 -5.23 13.61
N LEU A 53 1.20 -5.72 12.41
CA LEU A 53 -0.08 -6.33 12.02
C LEU A 53 0.08 -7.85 12.02
N ARG A 54 -0.75 -8.55 12.80
CA ARG A 54 -0.76 -10.03 12.85
C ARG A 54 -1.68 -10.62 11.79
N ASP A 55 -1.34 -11.82 11.35
CA ASP A 55 -2.07 -12.65 10.38
C ASP A 55 -2.11 -12.07 8.95
N PHE A 56 -1.17 -11.17 8.63
CA PHE A 56 -1.01 -10.62 7.28
C PHE A 56 0.47 -10.57 6.88
N ASP A 57 0.70 -10.56 5.57
CA ASP A 57 1.98 -10.24 4.97
C ASP A 57 1.80 -9.21 3.86
N VAL A 58 2.92 -8.58 3.49
CA VAL A 58 2.99 -7.68 2.35
C VAL A 58 3.61 -8.44 1.20
N VAL A 59 2.80 -8.61 0.16
CA VAL A 59 3.13 -9.42 -1.02
C VAL A 59 3.17 -8.55 -2.27
N TYR A 60 3.65 -9.11 -3.36
CA TYR A 60 3.63 -8.43 -4.65
C TYR A 60 2.22 -8.37 -5.23
N SER A 61 1.87 -7.24 -5.84
CA SER A 61 0.68 -7.08 -6.65
C SER A 61 0.91 -7.67 -8.04
N ALA A 62 -0.11 -8.26 -8.65
CA ALA A 62 -0.02 -8.87 -9.97
C ALA A 62 -0.07 -7.85 -11.14
N HIS A 63 0.71 -6.76 -11.03
CA HIS A 63 0.90 -5.80 -12.12
C HIS A 63 2.30 -5.21 -12.09
N ILE A 64 2.73 -4.66 -13.23
CA ILE A 64 3.96 -3.90 -13.33
C ILE A 64 3.58 -2.41 -13.47
N SER A 65 4.14 -1.56 -12.61
CA SER A 65 3.87 -0.13 -12.58
C SER A 65 4.36 0.56 -13.87
N PRO A 66 3.89 1.78 -14.17
CA PRO A 66 4.39 2.55 -15.30
C PRO A 66 5.90 2.87 -15.25
N TYR A 67 6.53 2.74 -14.08
CA TYR A 67 7.97 2.93 -13.88
C TYR A 67 8.73 1.60 -13.76
N GLY A 68 8.12 0.48 -14.17
CA GLY A 68 8.81 -0.81 -14.34
C GLY A 68 9.00 -1.63 -13.06
N ALA A 69 8.44 -1.21 -11.94
CA ALA A 69 8.49 -1.94 -10.68
C ALA A 69 7.23 -2.80 -10.50
N ILE A 70 7.32 -3.92 -9.78
CA ILE A 70 6.14 -4.66 -9.31
C ILE A 70 5.78 -4.11 -7.92
N PRO A 71 4.60 -3.47 -7.74
CA PRO A 71 4.23 -2.85 -6.46
C PRO A 71 3.82 -3.85 -5.38
N ALA A 72 3.67 -3.37 -4.15
CA ALA A 72 3.21 -4.15 -3.01
C ALA A 72 1.67 -4.15 -2.87
N THR A 73 1.11 -5.19 -2.26
CA THR A 73 -0.27 -5.27 -1.76
C THR A 73 -0.29 -6.08 -0.46
N LEU A 74 -1.40 -6.03 0.27
CA LEU A 74 -1.59 -6.83 1.49
C LEU A 74 -2.20 -8.19 1.14
N GLN A 75 -1.85 -9.24 1.89
CA GLN A 75 -2.52 -10.54 1.83
C GLN A 75 -2.64 -11.15 3.22
N HIS A 76 -3.76 -11.82 3.48
CA HIS A 76 -3.94 -12.60 4.70
C HIS A 76 -2.98 -13.79 4.72
N SER A 77 -2.25 -13.93 5.82
CA SER A 77 -1.19 -14.90 6.03
C SER A 77 -1.20 -15.31 7.50
N PRO A 78 -2.04 -16.31 7.87
CA PRO A 78 -2.17 -16.74 9.27
C PRO A 78 -0.82 -17.03 9.93
N GLY A 79 -0.59 -16.44 11.11
CA GLY A 79 0.63 -16.59 11.89
C GLY A 79 1.77 -15.64 11.52
N THR A 80 1.74 -15.00 10.34
CA THR A 80 2.72 -13.98 9.95
C THR A 80 2.46 -12.67 10.72
N GLU A 81 3.50 -11.99 11.19
CA GLU A 81 3.40 -10.63 11.72
C GLU A 81 4.23 -9.69 10.86
N VAL A 82 3.63 -8.65 10.29
CA VAL A 82 4.30 -7.73 9.38
C VAL A 82 4.40 -6.32 9.95
N SER A 83 5.56 -5.68 9.74
CA SER A 83 5.81 -4.30 10.13
C SER A 83 5.06 -3.35 9.19
N VAL A 84 4.25 -2.47 9.77
CA VAL A 84 3.42 -1.49 9.06
C VAL A 84 3.58 -0.11 9.70
N HIS A 85 3.14 0.92 8.99
CA HIS A 85 2.80 2.20 9.61
C HIS A 85 1.30 2.41 9.51
N VAL A 86 0.72 3.09 10.50
CA VAL A 86 -0.65 3.61 10.43
C VAL A 86 -0.58 5.12 10.28
N LEU A 87 -1.06 5.59 9.14
CA LEU A 87 -1.23 7.01 8.85
C LEU A 87 -2.58 7.46 9.39
N HIS A 88 -2.60 8.59 10.08
CA HIS A 88 -3.81 9.23 10.56
C HIS A 88 -4.18 10.36 9.60
N LEU A 89 -5.17 10.11 8.76
CA LEU A 89 -5.49 10.97 7.62
C LEU A 89 -6.87 11.62 7.76
N TYR A 90 -6.95 12.91 7.47
CA TYR A 90 -8.23 13.59 7.29
C TYR A 90 -8.75 13.35 5.87
N ASP A 91 -10.06 13.52 5.67
CA ASP A 91 -10.74 13.25 4.40
C ASP A 91 -10.03 13.84 3.17
N ALA A 92 -9.61 15.11 3.24
CA ALA A 92 -8.92 15.77 2.12
C ALA A 92 -7.57 15.11 1.77
N GLN A 93 -6.83 14.64 2.78
CA GLN A 93 -5.56 13.93 2.58
C GLN A 93 -5.82 12.52 2.01
N LEU A 94 -6.83 11.83 2.53
CA LEU A 94 -7.22 10.51 2.06
C LEU A 94 -7.65 10.57 0.58
N ALA A 95 -8.48 11.55 0.21
CA ALA A 95 -8.91 11.76 -1.18
C ALA A 95 -7.74 12.10 -2.12
N ALA A 96 -6.70 12.79 -1.63
CA ALA A 96 -5.51 13.08 -2.41
C ALA A 96 -4.65 11.83 -2.65
N ILE A 97 -4.50 10.95 -1.64
CA ILE A 97 -3.86 9.65 -1.83
C ILE A 97 -4.67 8.80 -2.82
N ASP A 98 -6.00 8.76 -2.68
CA ASP A 98 -6.87 7.93 -3.51
C ASP A 98 -6.73 8.23 -5.00
N ARG A 99 -6.69 9.52 -5.38
CA ARG A 99 -6.45 9.95 -6.77
C ARG A 99 -5.12 9.45 -7.35
N ALA A 100 -4.13 9.18 -6.50
CA ALA A 100 -2.81 8.70 -6.91
C ALA A 100 -2.70 7.17 -6.97
N GLU A 101 -3.76 6.42 -6.61
CA GLU A 101 -3.74 4.96 -6.47
C GLU A 101 -4.73 4.25 -7.42
N PRO A 102 -4.74 4.52 -8.75
CA PRO A 102 -5.76 3.97 -9.66
C PRO A 102 -5.73 2.43 -9.78
N ASN A 103 -4.60 1.79 -9.45
CA ASN A 103 -4.44 0.34 -9.44
C ASN A 103 -4.91 -0.33 -8.14
N TYR A 104 -5.43 0.46 -7.20
CA TYR A 104 -5.86 -0.01 -5.89
C TYR A 104 -7.30 0.39 -5.60
N GLU A 105 -7.94 -0.38 -4.75
CA GLU A 105 -9.21 -0.05 -4.13
C GLU A 105 -8.97 0.29 -2.67
N LEU A 106 -9.59 1.38 -2.20
CA LEU A 106 -9.62 1.68 -0.79
C LEU A 106 -10.71 0.83 -0.12
N ALA A 107 -10.34 0.11 0.93
CA ALA A 107 -11.25 -0.76 1.67
C ALA A 107 -11.08 -0.58 3.17
N THR A 108 -12.15 -0.81 3.92
CA THR A 108 -12.08 -0.96 5.38
C THR A 108 -11.79 -2.42 5.72
N LEU A 109 -10.82 -2.63 6.59
CA LEU A 109 -10.49 -3.94 7.13
C LEU A 109 -10.82 -3.95 8.62
N GLU A 110 -11.75 -4.83 9.01
CA GLU A 110 -12.20 -5.05 10.39
C GLU A 110 -11.60 -6.32 10.98
N GLY A 111 -11.65 -6.48 12.30
CA GLY A 111 -11.15 -7.66 13.00
C GLY A 111 -9.62 -7.78 12.99
N LEU A 112 -8.92 -6.69 12.75
CA LEU A 112 -7.46 -6.65 12.72
C LEU A 112 -6.86 -6.81 14.12
N ALA A 113 -5.61 -7.24 14.16
CA ALA A 113 -4.78 -7.21 15.35
C ALA A 113 -3.53 -6.38 15.05
N ILE A 114 -3.68 -5.05 15.14
CA ILE A 114 -2.57 -4.11 15.00
C ILE A 114 -2.11 -3.66 16.38
N GLU A 115 -0.81 -3.79 16.66
CA GLU A 115 -0.16 -3.25 17.84
C GLU A 115 0.77 -2.11 17.43
N LEU A 116 0.45 -0.89 17.85
CA LEU A 116 1.21 0.30 17.53
C LEU A 116 2.29 0.56 18.58
N ASP A 117 3.37 1.18 18.15
CA ASP A 117 4.36 1.75 19.07
C ASP A 117 3.66 2.75 20.00
N GLY A 118 3.91 2.64 21.31
CA GLY A 118 3.15 3.36 22.34
C GLY A 118 2.01 2.55 22.98
N GLY A 119 1.75 1.32 22.51
CA GLY A 119 0.87 0.35 23.17
C GLY A 119 -0.60 0.40 22.75
N SER A 120 -0.97 1.35 21.88
CA SER A 120 -2.31 1.41 21.29
C SER A 120 -2.56 0.20 20.39
N ARG A 121 -3.81 -0.26 20.36
CA ARG A 121 -4.25 -1.37 19.50
C ARG A 121 -5.39 -0.94 18.61
N LEU A 122 -5.36 -1.36 17.34
CA LEU A 122 -6.42 -1.10 16.37
C LEU A 122 -6.99 -2.41 15.84
N GLN A 123 -8.32 -2.44 15.74
CA GLN A 123 -9.07 -3.56 15.16
C GLN A 123 -9.67 -3.23 13.80
N THR A 124 -9.62 -1.96 13.40
CA THR A 124 -10.13 -1.48 12.12
C THR A 124 -9.14 -0.48 11.53
N ALA A 125 -8.88 -0.59 10.23
CA ALA A 125 -8.09 0.37 9.47
C ALA A 125 -8.49 0.33 7.99
N TYR A 126 -8.23 1.44 7.28
CA TYR A 126 -8.28 1.47 5.83
C TYR A 126 -7.04 0.83 5.23
N ALA A 127 -7.16 0.28 4.02
CA ALA A 127 -6.05 -0.27 3.25
C ALA A 127 -6.29 -0.09 1.76
N TYR A 128 -5.22 0.13 0.99
CA TYR A 128 -5.23 0.12 -0.46
C TYR A 128 -4.92 -1.28 -0.97
N LEU A 129 -5.94 -2.03 -1.37
CA LEU A 129 -5.82 -3.39 -1.87
C LEU A 129 -5.67 -3.38 -3.39
N SER A 130 -4.79 -4.20 -3.93
CA SER A 130 -4.59 -4.21 -5.38
C SER A 130 -5.84 -4.70 -6.12
N ARG A 131 -6.25 -3.96 -7.16
CA ARG A 131 -7.29 -4.38 -8.11
C ARG A 131 -6.83 -5.53 -9.02
N HIS A 132 -5.54 -5.81 -9.06
CA HIS A 132 -4.93 -6.87 -9.86
C HIS A 132 -4.75 -8.18 -9.07
N GLY A 133 -5.00 -8.16 -7.76
CA GLY A 133 -4.73 -9.29 -6.87
C GLY A 133 -3.26 -9.43 -6.48
N CYS A 134 -2.96 -10.51 -5.78
CA CYS A 134 -1.62 -10.87 -5.34
C CYS A 134 -0.92 -11.69 -6.42
N LEU A 135 0.30 -11.32 -6.77
CA LEU A 135 1.13 -12.03 -7.72
C LEU A 135 1.44 -13.43 -7.20
N SER A 136 1.28 -14.41 -8.08
CA SER A 136 1.49 -15.83 -7.81
C SER A 136 2.65 -16.35 -8.65
N LEU A 137 3.59 -17.03 -8.00
CA LEU A 137 4.61 -17.84 -8.66
C LEU A 137 4.45 -19.28 -8.20
N GLY A 138 4.23 -20.21 -9.14
CA GLY A 138 4.02 -21.62 -8.81
C GLY A 138 2.78 -21.89 -7.94
N GLY A 139 1.78 -21.01 -7.96
CA GLY A 139 0.54 -21.16 -7.20
C GLY A 139 0.57 -20.58 -5.78
N ALA A 140 1.67 -19.95 -5.37
CA ALA A 140 1.83 -19.31 -4.08
C ALA A 140 2.09 -17.81 -4.21
N GLU A 141 1.56 -17.03 -3.28
CA GLU A 141 1.82 -15.59 -3.15
C GLU A 141 3.28 -15.33 -2.76
N CYS A 142 3.84 -14.21 -3.24
CA CYS A 142 5.25 -13.87 -3.02
C CYS A 142 5.38 -12.66 -2.09
N ALA A 143 6.08 -12.83 -0.96
CA ALA A 143 6.30 -11.76 0.00
C ALA A 143 7.39 -10.77 -0.46
N LEU A 144 7.22 -9.51 -0.10
CA LEU A 144 8.19 -8.45 -0.33
C LEU A 144 9.22 -8.42 0.80
N SER A 145 10.47 -8.80 0.50
CA SER A 145 11.55 -8.90 1.50
C SER A 145 11.91 -7.56 2.15
N ALA A 146 11.68 -6.45 1.43
CA ALA A 146 11.90 -5.10 1.94
C ALA A 146 10.99 -4.73 3.14
N ILE A 147 9.91 -5.50 3.36
CA ILE A 147 9.05 -5.33 4.52
C ILE A 147 9.39 -6.40 5.55
N ARG A 148 9.82 -5.94 6.72
CA ARG A 148 10.14 -6.80 7.85
C ARG A 148 8.89 -7.56 8.30
N ALA A 149 9.02 -8.88 8.42
CA ALA A 149 8.00 -9.74 9.01
C ALA A 149 8.62 -10.75 9.99
N ARG A 150 7.77 -11.37 10.81
CA ARG A 150 8.09 -12.49 11.69
C ARG A 150 7.21 -13.67 11.30
N ARG A 151 7.76 -14.89 11.38
CA ARG A 151 7.02 -16.14 11.11
C ARG A 151 6.35 -16.13 9.72
N ARG A 152 7.02 -15.51 8.75
CA ARG A 152 6.55 -15.34 7.38
C ARG A 152 6.32 -16.71 6.74
N ALA A 153 5.12 -16.90 6.20
CA ALA A 153 4.72 -18.15 5.53
C ALA A 153 5.07 -18.18 4.04
N PHE A 154 5.07 -17.02 3.38
CA PHE A 154 5.32 -16.90 1.94
C PHE A 154 6.82 -16.77 1.63
N ALA A 155 7.25 -17.26 0.47
CA ALA A 155 8.62 -17.05 0.01
C ALA A 155 8.87 -15.56 -0.22
N GLU A 156 9.96 -15.03 0.33
CA GLU A 156 10.32 -13.63 0.16
C GLU A 156 11.21 -13.41 -1.05
N HIS A 157 10.95 -12.31 -1.74
CA HIS A 157 11.73 -11.86 -2.88
C HIS A 157 12.03 -10.38 -2.70
N ASP A 158 13.23 -9.97 -3.09
CA ASP A 158 13.49 -8.57 -3.36
C ASP A 158 12.98 -8.19 -4.76
N GLN A 159 13.08 -6.90 -5.09
CA GLN A 159 12.54 -6.35 -6.32
C GLN A 159 13.20 -6.93 -7.57
N GLU A 160 14.51 -7.12 -7.54
CA GLU A 160 15.28 -7.60 -8.69
C GLU A 160 14.99 -9.08 -8.94
N ALA A 161 14.98 -9.89 -7.88
CA ALA A 161 14.60 -11.29 -7.93
C ALA A 161 13.17 -11.47 -8.44
N MET A 162 12.23 -10.63 -7.98
CA MET A 162 10.84 -10.69 -8.42
C MET A 162 10.67 -10.29 -9.89
N LEU A 163 11.32 -9.21 -10.32
CA LEU A 163 11.31 -8.80 -11.74
C LEU A 163 11.98 -9.85 -12.64
N THR A 164 13.06 -10.48 -12.17
CA THR A 164 13.74 -11.58 -12.88
C THR A 164 12.81 -12.77 -13.06
N ALA A 165 12.10 -13.20 -12.01
CA ALA A 165 11.15 -14.31 -12.08
C ALA A 165 9.97 -13.99 -13.01
N VAL A 166 9.46 -12.76 -12.96
CA VAL A 166 8.41 -12.30 -13.88
C VAL A 166 8.90 -12.24 -15.33
N ARG A 167 10.12 -11.76 -15.57
CA ARG A 167 10.76 -11.77 -16.89
C ARG A 167 10.90 -13.19 -17.40
N ASP A 168 11.42 -14.11 -16.59
CA ASP A 168 11.62 -15.52 -16.99
C ASP A 168 10.31 -16.18 -17.40
N ARG A 169 9.21 -15.83 -16.72
CA ARG A 169 7.87 -16.31 -17.02
C ARG A 169 7.29 -15.70 -18.31
N LEU A 170 7.45 -14.39 -18.52
CA LEU A 170 6.72 -13.65 -19.56
C LEU A 170 7.52 -13.40 -20.85
N ALA A 171 8.84 -13.36 -20.74
CA ALA A 171 9.77 -13.02 -21.82
C ALA A 171 11.11 -13.77 -21.62
N PRO A 172 11.09 -15.11 -21.67
CA PRO A 172 12.30 -15.91 -21.49
C PRO A 172 13.36 -15.54 -22.53
N GLY A 173 14.61 -15.40 -22.07
CA GLY A 173 15.75 -15.04 -22.93
C GLY A 173 15.98 -13.54 -23.15
N THR A 174 15.06 -12.66 -22.75
CA THR A 174 15.28 -11.20 -22.77
C THR A 174 16.16 -10.77 -21.60
N GLY A 175 17.05 -9.78 -21.73
CA GLY A 175 17.77 -9.22 -20.57
C GLY A 175 16.81 -8.57 -19.56
N LEU A 176 17.16 -8.51 -18.26
CA LEU A 176 16.30 -7.84 -17.27
C LEU A 176 16.11 -6.35 -17.59
N GLU A 177 17.19 -5.68 -17.99
CA GLU A 177 17.15 -4.27 -18.40
C GLU A 177 16.26 -4.06 -19.63
N ASP A 178 16.42 -4.87 -20.68
CA ASP A 178 15.58 -4.83 -21.88
C ASP A 178 14.11 -5.10 -21.56
N PHE A 179 13.84 -6.02 -20.62
CA PHE A 179 12.50 -6.30 -20.16
C PHE A 179 11.87 -5.04 -19.53
N ILE A 180 12.60 -4.38 -18.63
CA ILE A 180 12.14 -3.17 -17.94
C ILE A 180 11.96 -2.01 -18.95
N LEU A 181 13.01 -1.70 -19.73
CA LEU A 181 13.00 -0.61 -20.71
C LEU A 181 11.93 -0.79 -21.78
N GLY A 182 11.72 -2.03 -22.25
CA GLY A 182 10.65 -2.32 -23.20
C GLY A 182 9.25 -2.07 -22.65
N GLY A 183 9.03 -2.32 -21.35
CA GLY A 183 7.75 -2.01 -20.69
C GLY A 183 7.56 -0.51 -20.42
N LEU A 184 8.66 0.21 -20.13
CA LEU A 184 8.65 1.66 -19.98
C LEU A 184 8.34 2.37 -21.30
N ALA A 185 8.87 1.86 -22.41
CA ALA A 185 8.72 2.44 -23.74
C ALA A 185 7.35 2.15 -24.37
N ASP A 186 6.71 1.03 -24.00
CA ASP A 186 5.47 0.58 -24.63
C ASP A 186 4.41 0.14 -23.60
N GLN A 187 3.39 0.98 -23.44
CA GLN A 187 2.26 0.73 -22.53
C GLN A 187 1.40 -0.46 -22.96
N VAL A 188 1.36 -0.82 -24.24
CA VAL A 188 0.64 -2.00 -24.73
C VAL A 188 1.36 -3.26 -24.28
N VAL A 189 2.69 -3.30 -24.41
CA VAL A 189 3.53 -4.39 -23.87
C VAL A 189 3.35 -4.51 -22.36
N GLN A 190 3.38 -3.39 -21.63
CA GLN A 190 3.17 -3.38 -20.19
C GLN A 190 1.78 -3.87 -19.78
N GLY A 191 0.75 -3.48 -20.55
CA GLY A 191 -0.63 -3.92 -20.37
C GLY A 191 -0.77 -5.44 -20.56
N HIS A 192 -0.16 -6.00 -21.62
CA HIS A 192 -0.16 -7.45 -21.84
C HIS A 192 0.55 -8.22 -20.74
N ARG A 193 1.69 -7.73 -20.25
CA ARG A 193 2.40 -8.36 -19.13
C ARG A 193 1.57 -8.33 -17.85
N THR A 194 0.96 -7.19 -17.53
CA THR A 194 0.04 -7.07 -16.38
C THR A 194 -1.14 -8.03 -16.53
N ALA A 195 -1.75 -8.13 -17.72
CA ALA A 195 -2.83 -9.07 -17.97
C ALA A 195 -2.41 -10.53 -17.75
N ALA A 196 -1.20 -10.90 -18.18
CA ALA A 196 -0.65 -12.23 -17.98
C ALA A 196 -0.37 -12.55 -16.49
N LEU A 197 0.14 -11.59 -15.72
CA LEU A 197 0.31 -11.74 -14.26
C LEU A 197 -1.03 -11.86 -13.53
N ARG A 198 -2.04 -11.11 -13.98
CA ARG A 198 -3.37 -11.12 -13.39
C ARG A 198 -4.12 -12.44 -13.62
N ALA A 199 -3.79 -13.17 -14.70
CA ALA A 199 -4.51 -14.39 -15.09
C ALA A 199 -4.50 -15.49 -14.03
N ASP A 200 -3.47 -15.57 -13.19
CA ASP A 200 -3.34 -16.52 -12.08
C ASP A 200 -3.10 -15.82 -10.73
N ALA A 201 -3.44 -14.54 -10.66
CA ALA A 201 -3.36 -13.77 -9.43
C ALA A 201 -4.32 -14.32 -8.36
N ARG A 202 -3.87 -14.25 -7.11
CA ARG A 202 -4.64 -14.70 -5.95
C ARG A 202 -5.44 -13.51 -5.42
N ALA A 203 -6.75 -13.69 -5.27
CA ALA A 203 -7.59 -12.65 -4.69
C ALA A 203 -7.19 -12.37 -3.24
N PHE A 204 -7.35 -11.12 -2.80
CA PHE A 204 -7.24 -10.80 -1.39
C PHE A 204 -8.31 -11.53 -0.57
N THR A 205 -7.91 -12.22 0.49
CA THR A 205 -8.82 -13.03 1.32
C THR A 205 -8.85 -12.57 2.76
N TRP A 206 -9.89 -11.84 3.18
CA TRP A 206 -10.14 -11.54 4.60
C TRP A 206 -11.63 -11.29 4.83
N ALA A 207 -12.23 -11.98 5.80
CA ALA A 207 -13.68 -11.88 6.05
C ALA A 207 -14.12 -10.50 6.56
N GLY A 208 -13.21 -9.79 7.25
CA GLY A 208 -13.43 -8.43 7.74
C GLY A 208 -13.26 -7.34 6.68
N ARG A 209 -13.10 -7.67 5.40
CA ARG A 209 -13.05 -6.67 4.32
C ARG A 209 -14.45 -6.09 4.07
N ARG A 210 -14.52 -4.77 3.96
CA ARG A 210 -15.68 -4.00 3.49
C ARG A 210 -15.22 -3.03 2.41
N ALA A 211 -15.96 -2.95 1.31
CA ALA A 211 -15.79 -1.85 0.38
C ALA A 211 -16.26 -0.55 1.06
N LEU A 212 -15.62 0.58 0.74
CA LEU A 212 -16.16 1.88 1.13
C LEU A 212 -17.32 2.21 0.19
N GLU A 213 -18.49 2.47 0.77
CA GLU A 213 -19.59 3.10 0.05
C GLU A 213 -19.25 4.59 -0.09
N HIS A 214 -19.14 5.08 -1.32
CA HIS A 214 -18.88 6.48 -1.64
C HIS A 214 -20.19 7.25 -1.80
#